data_AF-A0A429BMF7-F1
#
_entry.id   AF-A0A429BMF7-F1
#
_cell.length_a   1.000
_cell.length_b   1.000
_cell.length_c   1.000
_cell.angle_alpha   90.00
_cell.angle_beta   90.00
_cell.angle_gamma   90.00
#
_symmetry.space_group_name_H-M   'P 1'
#
loop_
_entity.id
_entity.type
_entity.pdbx_description
1 polymer ?
#
loop_
_entity_poly.entity_id
_entity_poly.type
_entity_poly.pdbx_seq_one_letter_code
_entity_poly.pdbx_strand_id
1 'polypeptide(L)'
;MDELVQWLGEQLDKDATEIADPYAASSWHARRCEALPDVLYPDREPGACDCGVPARMLREIDAKRRIIAKHALNGWVCSTCDDGEVPPQAFPCPTLRLLALPYTDRPGYSEEWRP
;
A
#
# COMPACT_ATOMS: atom_id res chain seq x y z
N MET A 1 18.44 -3.22 -5.31
CA MET A 1 17.26 -2.72 -4.57
C MET A 1 16.92 -3.78 -3.55
N ASP A 2 16.61 -3.41 -2.32
CA ASP A 2 16.27 -4.37 -1.26
C ASP A 2 14.96 -5.11 -1.57
N GLU A 3 14.89 -6.40 -1.21
CA GLU A 3 13.77 -7.27 -1.57
C GLU A 3 12.43 -6.81 -0.97
N LEU A 4 12.43 -6.35 0.28
CA LEU A 4 11.22 -5.81 0.92
C LEU A 4 10.74 -4.55 0.19
N VAL A 5 11.65 -3.64 -0.16
CA VAL A 5 11.28 -2.41 -0.87
C VAL A 5 10.70 -2.70 -2.24
N GLN A 6 11.34 -3.58 -3.01
CA GLN A 6 10.84 -3.96 -4.32
C GLN A 6 9.45 -4.59 -4.20
N TRP A 7 9.31 -5.60 -3.35
CA TRP A 7 8.04 -6.31 -3.17
C TRP A 7 6.92 -5.39 -2.68
N LEU A 8 7.20 -4.52 -1.71
CA LEU A 8 6.22 -3.56 -1.18
C LEU A 8 5.77 -2.56 -2.25
N GLY A 9 6.69 -2.10 -3.10
CA GLY A 9 6.37 -1.27 -4.26
C GLY A 9 5.39 -1.98 -5.22
N GLU A 10 5.67 -3.23 -5.55
CA GLU A 10 4.80 -4.05 -6.41
C GLU A 10 3.41 -4.26 -5.79
N GLN A 11 3.30 -4.42 -4.46
CA GLN A 11 1.99 -4.52 -3.81
C GLN A 11 1.19 -3.23 -3.89
N LEU A 12 1.84 -2.08 -3.69
CA LEU A 12 1.19 -0.77 -3.82
C LEU A 12 0.72 -0.50 -5.26
N ASP A 13 1.46 -0.97 -6.26
CA ASP A 13 1.08 -0.86 -7.67
C ASP A 13 -0.13 -1.74 -8.00
N LYS A 14 -0.17 -2.97 -7.48
CA LYS A 14 -1.34 -3.85 -7.59
C LYS A 14 -2.57 -3.24 -6.93
N ASP A 15 -2.44 -2.75 -5.70
CA ASP A 15 -3.53 -2.11 -4.98
C ASP A 15 -4.06 -0.89 -5.72
N ALA A 16 -3.17 -0.02 -6.23
CA ALA A 16 -3.56 1.14 -6.99
C ALA A 16 -4.33 0.76 -8.27
N THR A 17 -3.90 -0.30 -8.94
CA THR A 17 -4.57 -0.83 -10.14
C THR A 17 -5.95 -1.36 -9.80
N GLU A 18 -6.08 -2.16 -8.74
CA GLU A 18 -7.37 -2.70 -8.28
C GLU A 18 -8.34 -1.60 -7.82
N ILE A 19 -7.84 -0.55 -7.17
CA ILE A 19 -8.67 0.59 -6.73
C ILE A 19 -9.12 1.46 -7.91
N ALA A 20 -8.28 1.57 -8.94
CA ALA A 20 -8.58 2.37 -10.12
C ALA A 20 -9.51 1.67 -11.12
N ASP A 21 -9.63 0.35 -11.06
CA ASP A 21 -10.50 -0.43 -11.93
C ASP A 21 -11.94 -0.50 -11.36
N PRO A 22 -12.92 0.17 -11.98
CA PRO A 22 -14.32 0.14 -11.54
C PRO A 22 -14.98 -1.24 -11.67
N TYR A 23 -14.39 -2.14 -12.47
CA TYR A 23 -14.89 -3.49 -12.74
C TYR A 23 -14.08 -4.59 -12.04
N ALA A 24 -13.05 -4.24 -11.26
CA ALA A 24 -12.30 -5.22 -10.50
C ALA A 24 -13.25 -5.99 -9.57
N ALA A 25 -13.34 -7.32 -9.77
CA ALA A 25 -14.17 -8.22 -8.97
C ALA A 25 -13.86 -8.17 -7.46
N SER A 26 -12.69 -7.62 -7.12
CA SER A 26 -12.19 -7.37 -5.78
C SER A 26 -12.43 -5.95 -5.28
N SER A 27 -13.32 -5.12 -5.86
CA SER A 27 -13.58 -3.79 -5.30
C SER A 27 -14.22 -3.90 -3.90
N TRP A 28 -13.37 -4.10 -2.87
CA TRP A 28 -13.73 -4.16 -1.44
C TRP A 28 -14.52 -2.92 -1.04
N HIS A 29 -14.31 -1.86 -1.80
CA HIS A 29 -15.05 -0.63 -1.76
C HIS A 29 -16.56 -0.82 -1.99
N ALA A 30 -16.99 -1.62 -2.97
CA ALA A 30 -18.39 -1.94 -3.19
C ALA A 30 -19.01 -2.74 -2.02
N ARG A 31 -18.23 -3.57 -1.30
CA ARG A 31 -18.73 -4.41 -0.19
C ARG A 31 -18.99 -3.68 1.13
N ARG A 32 -18.38 -2.50 1.35
CA ARG A 32 -18.49 -1.72 2.60
C ARG A 32 -18.89 -0.27 2.40
N CYS A 33 -19.25 0.11 1.17
CA CYS A 33 -19.84 1.41 0.96
C CYS A 33 -21.31 1.35 1.43
N GLU A 34 -21.68 2.20 2.38
CA GLU A 34 -23.07 2.37 2.82
C GLU A 34 -23.98 2.84 1.67
N ALA A 35 -23.40 3.37 0.59
CA ALA A 35 -23.98 3.31 -0.74
C ALA A 35 -23.57 1.97 -1.36
N LEU A 36 -24.34 0.90 -1.21
CA LEU A 36 -25.35 0.56 -2.20
C LEU A 36 -26.10 -0.71 -1.79
N PRO A 37 -27.28 -0.92 -2.38
CA PRO A 37 -27.43 -2.20 -3.06
C PRO A 37 -27.68 -2.01 -4.57
N ASP A 38 -26.98 -2.82 -5.36
CA ASP A 38 -27.09 -3.00 -6.83
C ASP A 38 -28.52 -3.35 -7.33
N VAL A 39 -29.51 -3.50 -6.45
CA VAL A 39 -30.90 -3.79 -6.84
C VAL A 39 -31.75 -2.55 -7.12
N LEU A 40 -31.23 -1.33 -6.91
CA LEU A 40 -32.01 -0.09 -6.99
C LEU A 40 -31.68 0.85 -8.17
N TYR A 41 -30.60 0.64 -8.92
CA TYR A 41 -30.19 1.58 -9.99
C TYR A 41 -29.58 0.87 -11.22
N PRO A 42 -30.42 0.36 -12.14
CA PRO A 42 -29.95 -0.28 -13.38
C PRO A 42 -29.27 0.69 -14.38
N ASP A 43 -29.40 2.00 -14.15
CA ASP A 43 -28.89 3.04 -15.05
C ASP A 43 -27.59 3.70 -14.55
N ARG A 44 -27.03 3.27 -13.42
CA ARG A 44 -25.74 3.77 -12.91
C ARG A 44 -24.61 2.97 -13.53
N GLU A 45 -23.68 3.64 -14.20
CA GLU A 45 -22.42 3.05 -14.69
C GLU A 45 -21.78 2.21 -13.56
N PRO A 46 -21.55 0.90 -13.75
CA PRO A 46 -20.96 0.06 -12.73
C PRO A 46 -19.61 0.63 -12.27
N GLY A 47 -19.44 0.79 -10.95
CA GLY A 47 -18.20 1.26 -10.35
C GLY A 47 -18.09 2.77 -10.05
N ALA A 48 -19.11 3.58 -10.34
CA ALA A 48 -19.14 4.99 -9.96
C ALA A 48 -19.60 5.20 -8.49
N CYS A 49 -18.73 4.96 -7.50
CA CYS A 49 -18.97 5.45 -6.12
C CYS A 49 -18.49 6.89 -5.95
N ASP A 50 -19.36 7.76 -5.44
CA ASP A 50 -19.08 9.18 -5.12
C ASP A 50 -18.67 9.41 -3.66
N CYS A 51 -18.71 8.38 -2.82
CA CYS A 51 -18.33 8.34 -1.41
C CYS A 51 -16.87 8.76 -1.10
N GLY A 52 -16.02 8.98 -2.12
CA GLY A 52 -14.66 9.52 -1.96
C GLY A 52 -13.61 8.56 -1.38
N VAL A 53 -13.99 7.33 -1.02
CA VAL A 53 -13.07 6.32 -0.48
C VAL A 53 -11.99 5.90 -1.48
N PRO A 54 -12.28 5.59 -2.77
CA PRO A 54 -11.24 5.24 -3.73
C PRO A 54 -10.19 6.34 -3.87
N ALA A 55 -10.65 7.60 -4.00
CA ALA A 55 -9.76 8.75 -4.09
C ALA A 55 -8.87 8.92 -2.84
N ARG A 56 -9.40 8.65 -1.63
CA ARG A 56 -8.60 8.66 -0.40
C ARG A 56 -7.55 7.54 -0.40
N MET A 57 -7.92 6.31 -0.76
CA MET A 57 -6.98 5.18 -0.78
C MET A 57 -5.83 5.39 -1.78
N LEU A 58 -6.11 5.96 -2.96
CA LEU A 58 -5.07 6.34 -3.91
C LEU A 58 -4.10 7.38 -3.32
N ARG A 59 -4.60 8.36 -2.55
CA ARG A 59 -3.73 9.31 -1.82
C ARG A 59 -2.91 8.64 -0.72
N GLU A 60 -3.47 7.66 -0.02
CA GLU A 60 -2.73 6.87 0.98
C GLU A 60 -1.62 6.03 0.33
N ILE A 61 -1.89 5.41 -0.82
CA ILE A 61 -0.87 4.68 -1.59
C ILE A 61 0.25 5.63 -2.06
N ASP A 62 -0.10 6.80 -2.61
CA ASP A 62 0.87 7.81 -2.99
C ASP A 62 1.73 8.26 -1.80
N ALA A 63 1.12 8.48 -0.63
CA ALA A 63 1.86 8.78 0.60
C ALA A 63 2.84 7.66 0.98
N LYS A 64 2.41 6.39 0.93
CA LYS A 64 3.28 5.23 1.20
C LYS A 64 4.44 5.13 0.21
N ARG A 65 4.21 5.34 -1.08
CA ARG A 65 5.28 5.38 -2.10
C ARG A 65 6.31 6.46 -1.79
N ARG A 66 5.88 7.65 -1.37
CA ARG A 66 6.78 8.74 -0.97
C ARG A 66 7.57 8.41 0.29
N ILE A 67 6.98 7.72 1.26
CA ILE A 67 7.70 7.23 2.45
C ILE A 67 8.78 6.23 2.02
N ILE A 68 8.44 5.23 1.22
CA ILE A 68 9.41 4.24 0.71
C ILE A 68 10.58 4.94 -0.02
N ALA A 69 10.28 5.91 -0.89
CA ALA A 69 11.30 6.66 -1.62
C ALA A 69 12.23 7.47 -0.69
N LYS A 70 11.72 8.00 0.43
CA LYS A 70 12.56 8.67 1.45
C LYS A 70 13.43 7.67 2.20
N HIS A 71 12.89 6.50 2.55
CA HIS A 71 13.61 5.45 3.25
C HIS A 71 14.48 4.62 2.29
N ALA A 72 15.44 5.28 1.64
CA ALA A 72 16.37 4.66 0.71
C ALA A 72 17.58 4.03 1.42
N LEU A 73 18.14 2.99 0.80
CA LEU A 73 19.39 2.36 1.22
C LEU A 73 20.57 3.30 0.90
N ASN A 74 21.34 3.68 1.93
CA ASN A 74 22.62 4.36 1.79
C ASN A 74 23.73 3.50 2.41
N GLY A 75 24.45 2.74 1.58
CA GLY A 75 25.36 1.70 2.08
C GLY A 75 24.58 0.53 2.68
N TRP A 76 24.53 0.45 4.01
CA TRP A 76 23.85 -0.63 4.76
C TRP A 76 22.69 -0.12 5.65
N VAL A 77 22.47 1.19 5.66
CA VAL A 77 21.57 1.87 6.60
C VAL A 77 20.51 2.66 5.84
N CYS A 78 19.42 3.00 6.51
CA CYS A 78 18.40 3.85 5.92
C CYS A 78 18.81 5.32 6.01
N SER A 79 18.89 6.02 4.89
CA SER A 79 19.31 7.44 4.82
C SER A 79 18.42 8.40 5.61
N THR A 80 17.14 8.05 5.78
CA THR A 80 16.18 8.85 6.55
C THR A 80 16.21 8.53 8.04
N CYS A 81 16.59 7.30 8.42
CA CYS A 81 16.67 6.89 9.82
C CYS A 81 18.06 7.08 10.44
N ASP A 82 19.08 7.34 9.62
CA ASP A 82 20.42 7.66 10.09
C ASP A 82 20.47 9.11 10.58
N ASP A 83 20.15 9.29 11.86
CA ASP A 83 20.14 10.58 12.58
C ASP A 83 21.42 10.83 13.38
N GLY A 84 22.45 9.98 13.20
CA GLY A 84 23.69 10.03 13.97
C GLY A 84 23.67 9.16 15.24
N GLU A 85 22.60 8.42 15.52
CA GLU A 85 22.58 7.42 16.59
C GLU A 85 23.40 6.16 16.26
N VAL A 86 24.06 5.61 17.28
CA VAL A 86 24.86 4.38 17.20
C VAL A 86 24.19 3.30 18.06
N PRO A 87 23.90 2.09 17.52
CA PRO A 87 24.21 1.63 16.17
C PRO A 87 23.21 2.13 15.12
N PRO A 88 23.65 2.35 13.87
CA PRO A 88 22.75 2.80 12.82
C PRO A 88 21.71 1.73 12.49
N GLN A 89 20.50 2.16 12.13
CA GLN A 89 19.42 1.23 11.83
C GLN A 89 19.70 0.47 10.53
N ALA A 90 19.88 -0.85 10.66
CA ALA A 90 20.09 -1.75 9.54
C ALA A 90 18.91 -1.68 8.57
N PHE A 91 19.23 -1.60 7.29
CA PHE A 91 18.24 -1.67 6.23
C PHE A 91 17.73 -3.12 6.05
N PRO A 92 16.45 -3.35 5.77
CA PRO A 92 15.35 -2.38 5.76
C PRO A 92 14.97 -1.93 7.19
N CYS A 93 14.71 -0.64 7.34
CA CYS A 93 14.40 -0.05 8.66
C CYS A 93 13.01 -0.50 9.19
N PRO A 94 12.76 -0.40 10.51
CA PRO A 94 11.47 -0.73 11.12
C PRO A 94 10.26 -0.05 10.47
N THR A 95 10.42 1.18 9.95
CA THR A 95 9.34 1.88 9.24
C THR A 95 8.88 1.12 8.00
N LEU A 96 9.82 0.60 7.20
CA LEU A 96 9.49 -0.18 5.99
C LEU A 96 8.83 -1.53 6.37
N ARG A 97 9.30 -2.19 7.44
CA ARG A 97 8.67 -3.41 7.98
C ARG A 97 7.24 -3.16 8.44
N LEU A 98 6.98 -2.05 9.14
CA LEU A 98 5.63 -1.65 9.55
C LEU A 98 4.70 -1.38 8.37
N LEU A 99 5.20 -0.81 7.27
CA LEU A 99 4.41 -0.60 6.05
C LEU A 99 4.03 -1.92 5.35
N ALA A 100 4.77 -2.99 5.60
CA ALA A 100 4.51 -4.32 5.03
C ALA A 100 3.52 -5.15 5.86
N LEU A 101 3.28 -4.81 7.13
CA LEU A 101 2.34 -5.52 8.02
C LEU A 101 0.93 -5.76 7.44
N PRO A 102 0.31 -4.81 6.69
CA PRO A 102 -1.00 -5.05 6.11
C PRO A 102 -1.03 -6.16 5.04
N TYR A 103 0.14 -6.63 4.61
CA TYR A 103 0.30 -7.57 3.51
C TYR A 103 0.80 -8.95 3.96
N THR A 104 0.76 -9.26 5.26
CA THR A 104 1.25 -10.55 5.81
C THR A 104 0.55 -11.78 5.25
N ASP A 105 -0.67 -11.60 4.72
CA ASP A 105 -1.48 -12.65 4.08
C ASP A 105 -1.22 -12.78 2.57
N ARG A 106 -0.38 -11.90 1.99
CA ARG A 106 -0.12 -11.91 0.55
C ARG A 106 0.96 -12.90 0.16
N PRO A 107 0.77 -13.65 -0.95
CA PRO A 107 1.82 -14.48 -1.53
C PRO A 107 3.10 -13.68 -1.79
N GLY A 108 4.24 -14.25 -1.38
CA GLY A 108 5.55 -13.61 -1.49
C GLY A 108 5.94 -12.71 -0.32
N TYR A 109 5.08 -12.54 0.70
CA TYR A 109 5.51 -11.95 1.97
C TYR A 109 6.52 -12.87 2.67
N SER A 110 7.68 -12.32 3.08
CA SER A 110 8.67 -13.03 3.90
C SER A 110 8.45 -12.75 5.38
N GLU A 111 8.42 -13.80 6.22
CA GLU A 111 8.28 -13.65 7.68
C GLU A 111 9.45 -12.88 8.32
N GLU A 112 10.62 -12.83 7.67
CA GLU A 112 11.76 -12.03 8.14
C GLU A 112 11.52 -10.50 8.06
N TRP A 113 10.51 -10.08 7.31
CA TRP A 113 10.10 -8.68 7.21
C TRP A 113 9.17 -8.27 8.34
N ARG A 114 8.70 -9.22 9.17
CA ARG A 114 7.90 -8.91 10.36
C ARG A 114 8.76 -8.12 11.37
N PRO A 115 8.26 -6.99 11.93
CA PRO A 115 8.98 -6.20 12.93
C PRO A 115 9.33 -6.98 14.20
#